data_AF-A0A0F2PIQ6-F1
#
_entry.id   AF-A0A0F2PIQ6-F1
#
_cell.length_a   1.000
_cell.length_b   1.000
_cell.length_c   1.000
_cell.angle_alpha   90.00
_cell.angle_beta   90.00
_cell.angle_gamma   90.00
#
_symmetry.space_group_name_H-M   'P 1'
#
loop_
_entity.id
_entity.type
_entity.pdbx_description
1 polymer ?
#
loop_
_entity_poly.entity_id
_entity_poly.type
_entity_poly.pdbx_seq_one_letter_code
_entity_poly.pdbx_strand_id
1 'polypeptide(L)'
;MTYWYIEDAGGGCKAFSEVLVLVSEDPRCIHQRVLPLTWESSISVEDMVFKKVLEMLHEAGVTKEDFLYVCSSNLFYNLHEWLTDNGYQWETAKMDGLAHEVAESSFQEQLVEAGFPSDIQLEERNYREFYRSVDVWIKEDLSRNQFIKDMRVRCKPAQFKYILRANTGHVRKCSRCREKIQPFTPMVQYRYREHGKKKSRYYHPGCTPVQPHKNKLEPANITWKEKALTGAVLPNKETKPCQVCQREIPAGDKAVHAFLGKEFIFGHRDCFLSPKNDEN
;
A
#
# COMPACT_ATOMS: atom_id res chain seq x y z
N MET A 1 -27.40 13.94 13.87
CA MET A 1 -26.03 13.54 13.55
C MET A 1 -25.91 12.08 13.92
N THR A 2 -25.83 11.22 12.92
CA THR A 2 -25.72 9.77 13.09
C THR A 2 -24.26 9.38 13.01
N TYR A 3 -23.87 8.34 13.76
CA TYR A 3 -22.51 7.78 13.69
C TYR A 3 -22.55 6.46 12.94
N TRP A 4 -21.73 6.36 11.90
CA TRP A 4 -21.63 5.18 11.05
C TRP A 4 -20.26 4.54 11.18
N TYR A 5 -20.24 3.22 11.20
CA TYR A 5 -19.04 2.40 11.33
C TYR A 5 -18.92 1.50 10.11
N ILE A 6 -17.78 1.58 9.42
CA ILE A 6 -17.48 0.78 8.22
C ILE A 6 -16.32 -0.17 8.53
N GLU A 7 -16.58 -1.47 8.41
CA GLU A 7 -15.60 -2.54 8.68
C GLU A 7 -15.63 -3.61 7.59
N ASP A 8 -14.53 -4.38 7.49
CA ASP A 8 -14.39 -5.58 6.68
C ASP A 8 -14.02 -6.82 7.52
N ALA A 9 -14.37 -8.00 7.00
CA ALA A 9 -13.89 -9.27 7.52
C ALA A 9 -13.51 -10.22 6.39
N GLY A 10 -12.56 -11.13 6.68
CA GLY A 10 -12.14 -12.16 5.73
C GLY A 10 -11.10 -11.72 4.70
N GLY A 11 -10.65 -10.45 4.70
CA GLY A 11 -9.64 -9.95 3.75
C GLY A 11 -8.30 -10.71 3.75
N GLY A 12 -7.91 -11.27 4.89
CA GLY A 12 -6.71 -12.09 5.03
C GLY A 12 -6.87 -13.57 4.64
N CYS A 13 -8.10 -14.06 4.53
CA CYS A 13 -8.39 -15.43 4.14
C CYS A 13 -8.31 -15.60 2.62
N LYS A 14 -7.82 -16.74 2.13
CA LYS A 14 -7.79 -17.03 0.67
C LYS A 14 -9.09 -17.60 0.15
N ALA A 15 -9.94 -18.08 1.03
CA ALA A 15 -11.25 -18.64 0.72
C ALA A 15 -12.36 -17.74 1.27
N PHE A 16 -13.57 -17.93 0.73
CA PHE A 16 -14.80 -17.21 1.05
C PHE A 16 -14.76 -15.73 0.67
N SER A 17 -15.90 -15.06 0.69
CA SER A 17 -15.98 -13.66 0.28
C SER A 17 -15.54 -12.75 1.44
N GLU A 18 -14.88 -11.63 1.13
CA GLU A 18 -14.78 -10.55 2.11
C GLU A 18 -16.18 -10.01 2.39
N VAL A 19 -16.47 -9.82 3.67
CA VAL A 19 -17.67 -9.15 4.16
C VAL A 19 -17.34 -7.68 4.36
N LEU A 20 -18.22 -6.81 3.93
CA LEU A 20 -18.22 -5.38 4.20
C LEU A 20 -19.48 -5.05 4.98
N VAL A 21 -19.35 -4.24 6.02
CA VAL A 21 -20.49 -3.82 6.84
C VAL A 21 -20.50 -2.30 6.99
N LEU A 22 -21.71 -1.75 7.07
CA LEU A 22 -21.99 -0.37 7.45
C LEU A 22 -23.04 -0.42 8.56
N VAL A 23 -22.69 0.10 9.73
CA VAL A 23 -23.52 0.00 10.92
C VAL A 23 -23.71 1.37 11.56
N SER A 24 -24.92 1.65 12.04
CA SER A 24 -25.21 2.68 13.03
C SER A 24 -25.77 1.99 14.28
N GLU A 25 -25.38 2.43 15.47
CA GLU A 25 -25.91 1.90 16.73
C GLU A 25 -27.14 2.68 17.22
N ASP A 26 -27.24 3.96 16.87
CA ASP A 26 -28.34 4.85 17.26
C ASP A 26 -28.74 5.81 16.11
N PRO A 27 -29.81 5.52 15.36
CA PRO A 27 -30.64 4.31 15.45
C PRO A 27 -29.87 3.06 14.98
N ARG A 28 -30.22 1.89 15.52
CA ARG A 28 -29.61 0.63 15.09
C ARG A 28 -29.97 0.34 13.63
N CYS A 29 -28.97 0.38 12.76
CA CYS A 29 -29.09 0.07 11.34
C CYS A 29 -27.87 -0.74 10.88
N ILE A 30 -28.09 -1.79 10.09
CA ILE A 30 -27.02 -2.70 9.64
C ILE A 30 -27.20 -2.96 8.14
N HIS A 31 -26.19 -2.60 7.36
CA HIS A 31 -26.05 -2.97 5.95
C HIS A 31 -24.83 -3.86 5.77
N GLN A 32 -24.98 -4.89 4.93
CA GLN A 32 -23.92 -5.86 4.67
C GLN A 32 -23.77 -6.11 3.17
N ARG A 33 -22.54 -6.31 2.72
CA ARG A 33 -22.23 -6.75 1.35
C ARG A 33 -21.12 -7.77 1.38
N VAL A 34 -21.13 -8.69 0.43
CA VAL A 34 -20.02 -9.61 0.18
C VAL A 34 -19.35 -9.28 -1.15
N LEU A 35 -18.02 -9.39 -1.19
CA LEU A 35 -17.27 -9.27 -2.44
C LEU A 35 -17.31 -10.59 -3.20
N PRO A 36 -17.72 -10.61 -4.48
CA PRO A 36 -17.68 -11.82 -5.29
C PRO A 36 -16.30 -12.48 -5.28
N LEU A 37 -16.23 -13.81 -5.27
CA LEU A 37 -14.95 -14.55 -5.30
C LEU A 37 -14.12 -14.21 -6.55
N THR A 38 -14.78 -13.86 -7.66
CA THR A 38 -14.20 -13.42 -8.92
C THR A 38 -15.09 -12.40 -9.63
N TRP A 39 -14.54 -11.64 -10.57
CA TRP A 39 -15.26 -10.69 -11.44
C TRP A 39 -14.53 -10.51 -12.77
N GLU A 40 -15.26 -10.12 -13.82
CA GLU A 40 -14.69 -9.96 -15.16
C GLU A 40 -14.06 -8.57 -15.41
N SER A 41 -14.28 -7.61 -14.51
CA SER A 41 -13.88 -6.22 -14.70
C SER A 41 -12.40 -5.95 -14.38
N SER A 42 -11.84 -4.92 -15.02
CA SER A 42 -10.47 -4.44 -14.80
C SER A 42 -10.31 -3.63 -13.50
N ILE A 43 -11.29 -3.67 -12.60
CA ILE A 43 -11.26 -2.88 -11.37
C ILE A 43 -10.50 -3.63 -10.28
N SER A 44 -9.82 -2.86 -9.43
CA SER A 44 -9.10 -3.42 -8.28
C SER A 44 -10.07 -3.88 -7.19
N VAL A 45 -9.55 -4.60 -6.18
CA VAL A 45 -10.33 -4.94 -4.98
C VAL A 45 -10.78 -3.66 -4.28
N GLU A 46 -9.90 -2.66 -4.16
CA GLU A 46 -10.22 -1.39 -3.54
C GLU A 46 -11.33 -0.63 -4.27
N ASP A 47 -11.37 -0.69 -5.61
CA ASP A 47 -12.44 -0.09 -6.40
C ASP A 47 -13.78 -0.83 -6.21
N MET A 48 -13.73 -2.17 -6.11
CA MET A 48 -14.92 -2.97 -5.83
C MET A 48 -15.47 -2.70 -4.42
N VAL A 49 -14.59 -2.64 -3.42
CA VAL A 49 -14.92 -2.26 -2.04
C VAL A 49 -15.54 -0.88 -2.02
N PHE A 50 -14.88 0.10 -2.63
CA PHE A 50 -15.38 1.47 -2.73
C PHE A 50 -16.79 1.53 -3.34
N LYS A 51 -17.01 0.85 -4.47
CA LYS A 51 -18.33 0.78 -5.10
C LYS A 51 -19.38 0.19 -4.15
N LYS A 52 -19.07 -0.94 -3.48
CA LYS A 52 -19.99 -1.60 -2.56
C LYS A 52 -20.30 -0.78 -1.32
N VAL A 53 -19.32 -0.07 -0.77
CA VAL A 53 -19.55 0.82 0.37
C VAL A 53 -20.39 2.03 -0.06
N LEU A 54 -20.14 2.64 -1.22
CA LEU A 54 -20.99 3.72 -1.72
C LEU A 54 -22.44 3.29 -1.91
N GLU A 55 -22.68 2.08 -2.44
CA GLU A 55 -24.03 1.49 -2.51
C GLU A 55 -24.67 1.43 -1.11
N MET A 56 -23.95 0.94 -0.10
CA MET A 56 -24.45 0.89 1.28
C MET A 56 -24.71 2.28 1.87
N LEU A 57 -23.82 3.25 1.67
CA LEU A 57 -23.99 4.63 2.16
C LEU A 57 -25.24 5.29 1.56
N HIS A 58 -25.45 5.10 0.25
CA HIS A 58 -26.62 5.62 -0.43
C HIS A 58 -27.91 4.97 0.08
N GLU A 59 -27.93 3.64 0.24
CA GLU A 59 -29.09 2.91 0.78
C GLU A 59 -29.41 3.29 2.22
N ALA A 60 -28.39 3.52 3.03
CA ALA A 60 -28.53 3.96 4.42
C ALA A 60 -28.94 5.44 4.55
N GLY A 61 -28.91 6.20 3.44
CA GLY A 61 -29.21 7.62 3.43
C GLY A 61 -28.18 8.48 4.15
N VAL A 62 -26.91 8.06 4.16
CA VAL A 62 -25.83 8.78 4.86
C VAL A 62 -25.59 10.14 4.21
N THR A 63 -25.56 11.19 5.04
CA THR A 63 -25.36 12.56 4.59
C THR A 63 -24.03 13.15 5.09
N LYS A 64 -23.71 14.39 4.72
CA LYS A 64 -22.46 15.06 5.16
C LYS A 64 -22.51 15.54 6.61
N GLU A 65 -23.71 15.59 7.18
CA GLU A 65 -23.98 15.92 8.58
C GLU A 65 -23.80 14.70 9.51
N ASP A 66 -23.65 13.51 8.94
CA ASP A 66 -23.29 12.30 9.68
C ASP A 66 -21.77 12.18 9.81
N PHE A 67 -21.34 11.36 10.78
CA PHE A 67 -19.94 11.07 11.03
C PHE A 67 -19.61 9.62 10.72
N LEU A 68 -18.53 9.38 9.98
CA LEU A 68 -18.10 8.04 9.59
C LEU A 68 -16.79 7.63 10.26
N TYR A 69 -16.83 6.56 11.03
CA TYR A 69 -15.65 5.82 11.44
C TYR A 69 -15.37 4.72 10.41
N VAL A 70 -14.17 4.75 9.81
CA VAL A 70 -13.77 3.79 8.79
C VAL A 70 -12.59 2.95 9.27
N CYS A 71 -12.61 1.65 9.03
CA CYS A 71 -11.49 0.78 9.41
C CYS A 71 -10.20 1.24 8.73
N SER A 72 -9.08 1.17 9.46
CA SER A 72 -7.74 1.50 8.96
C SER A 72 -7.19 0.58 7.85
N SER A 73 -7.96 -0.42 7.43
CA SER A 73 -7.61 -1.36 6.36
C SER A 73 -7.31 -0.62 5.05
N ASN A 74 -6.28 -1.07 4.32
CA ASN A 74 -5.93 -0.48 3.02
C ASN A 74 -7.00 -0.70 1.95
N LEU A 75 -7.99 -1.58 2.20
CA LEU A 75 -9.13 -1.80 1.32
C LEU A 75 -9.98 -0.54 1.14
N PHE A 76 -10.01 0.33 2.15
CA PHE A 76 -10.81 1.55 2.17
C PHE A 76 -10.06 2.80 1.69
N TYR A 77 -8.85 2.68 1.14
CA TYR A 77 -8.05 3.84 0.75
C TYR A 77 -8.77 4.77 -0.23
N ASN A 78 -9.42 4.22 -1.26
CA ASN A 78 -10.18 5.01 -2.23
C ASN A 78 -11.41 5.68 -1.59
N LEU A 79 -12.00 5.04 -0.58
CA LEU A 79 -13.12 5.60 0.18
C LEU A 79 -12.67 6.80 1.03
N HIS A 80 -11.51 6.69 1.69
CA HIS A 80 -10.92 7.77 2.48
C HIS A 80 -10.68 9.03 1.65
N GLU A 81 -10.08 8.87 0.46
CA GLU A 81 -9.87 9.98 -0.48
C GLU A 81 -11.22 10.59 -0.89
N TRP A 82 -12.19 9.76 -1.29
CA TRP A 82 -13.50 10.24 -1.72
C TRP A 82 -14.29 10.96 -0.62
N LEU A 83 -14.31 10.44 0.61
CA LEU A 83 -15.00 11.09 1.73
C LEU A 83 -14.41 12.48 2.02
N THR A 84 -13.08 12.59 1.96
CA THR A 84 -12.35 13.86 2.13
C THR A 84 -12.70 14.85 1.02
N ASP A 85 -12.57 14.43 -0.24
CA ASP A 85 -12.82 15.29 -1.40
C ASP A 85 -14.27 15.76 -1.49
N ASN A 86 -15.21 14.98 -0.95
CA ASN A 86 -16.63 15.31 -0.96
C ASN A 86 -17.11 15.99 0.33
N GLY A 87 -16.22 16.25 1.29
CA GLY A 87 -16.53 17.00 2.51
C GLY A 87 -17.39 16.27 3.53
N TYR A 88 -17.27 14.94 3.61
CA TYR A 88 -17.87 14.15 4.70
C TYR A 88 -17.02 14.29 5.97
N GLN A 89 -17.67 14.17 7.14
CA GLN A 89 -16.98 14.08 8.41
C GLN A 89 -16.59 12.62 8.67
N TRP A 90 -15.29 12.33 8.73
CA TRP A 90 -14.84 10.96 8.92
C TRP A 90 -13.45 10.89 9.58
N GLU A 91 -13.17 9.75 10.20
CA GLU A 91 -11.81 9.39 10.64
C GLU A 91 -11.58 7.88 10.59
N THR A 92 -10.31 7.47 10.68
CA THR A 92 -9.98 6.06 10.81
C THR A 92 -10.11 5.61 12.26
N ALA A 93 -10.78 4.49 12.50
CA ALA A 93 -10.86 3.86 13.81
C ALA A 93 -10.39 2.40 13.77
N LYS A 94 -9.94 1.89 14.92
CA LYS A 94 -9.83 0.45 15.15
C LYS A 94 -11.21 -0.03 15.55
N MET A 95 -11.84 -0.89 14.75
CA MET A 95 -13.20 -1.32 15.06
C MET A 95 -13.24 -2.36 16.18
N ASP A 96 -14.32 -2.21 16.92
CA ASP A 96 -14.83 -3.03 18.00
C ASP A 96 -16.36 -2.86 18.04
N GLY A 97 -17.01 -3.50 19.00
CA GLY A 97 -18.47 -3.46 19.14
C GLY A 97 -19.23 -4.03 17.94
N LEU A 98 -20.40 -3.44 17.66
CA LEU A 98 -21.38 -4.03 16.75
C LEU A 98 -20.86 -4.22 15.32
N ALA A 99 -20.14 -3.24 14.77
CA ALA A 99 -19.62 -3.36 13.40
C ALA A 99 -18.64 -4.52 13.26
N HIS A 100 -17.75 -4.70 14.24
CA HIS A 100 -16.79 -5.78 14.26
C HIS A 100 -17.47 -7.15 14.41
N GLU A 101 -18.38 -7.27 15.39
CA GLU A 101 -19.13 -8.51 15.63
C GLU A 101 -19.92 -8.96 14.41
N VAL A 102 -20.62 -8.04 13.76
CA VAL A 102 -21.42 -8.30 12.57
C VAL A 102 -20.55 -8.72 11.38
N ALA A 103 -19.38 -8.09 11.19
CA ALA A 103 -18.47 -8.45 10.10
C ALA A 103 -17.90 -9.86 10.31
N GLU A 104 -17.44 -10.17 11.53
CA GLU A 104 -16.84 -11.48 11.85
C GLU A 104 -17.87 -12.61 11.86
N SER A 105 -19.07 -12.39 12.42
CA SER A 105 -20.14 -13.40 12.42
C SER A 105 -20.59 -13.72 11.00
N SER A 106 -20.79 -12.71 10.14
CA SER A 106 -21.18 -12.94 8.76
C SER A 106 -20.07 -13.57 7.90
N PHE A 107 -18.80 -13.39 8.28
CA PHE A 107 -17.74 -14.19 7.67
C PHE A 107 -17.82 -15.64 8.14
N GLN A 108 -17.93 -15.89 9.44
CA GLN A 108 -18.07 -17.24 10.02
C GLN A 108 -19.29 -17.99 9.46
N GLU A 109 -20.42 -17.32 9.26
CA GLU A 109 -21.63 -17.90 8.68
C GLU A 109 -21.37 -18.50 7.29
N GLN A 110 -20.64 -17.79 6.41
CA GLN A 110 -20.25 -18.32 5.09
C GLN A 110 -19.47 -19.64 5.21
N LEU A 111 -18.60 -19.76 6.21
CA LEU A 111 -17.80 -20.96 6.44
C LEU A 111 -18.69 -22.11 6.91
N VAL A 112 -19.53 -21.86 7.91
CA VAL A 112 -20.41 -22.88 8.50
C VAL A 112 -21.43 -23.39 7.47
N GLU A 113 -22.03 -22.50 6.69
CA GLU A 113 -22.95 -22.86 5.59
C GLU A 113 -22.29 -23.75 4.53
N ALA A 114 -20.98 -23.57 4.31
CA ALA A 114 -20.20 -24.40 3.41
C ALA A 114 -19.72 -25.73 4.04
N GLY A 115 -20.04 -25.99 5.31
CA GLY A 115 -19.70 -27.21 6.03
C GLY A 115 -18.38 -27.14 6.82
N PHE A 116 -17.85 -25.95 7.08
CA PHE A 116 -16.76 -25.78 8.03
C PHE A 116 -17.25 -26.04 9.47
N PRO A 117 -16.46 -26.70 10.33
CA PRO A 117 -16.90 -27.01 11.70
C PRO A 117 -17.23 -25.74 12.51
N SER A 118 -18.44 -25.67 13.08
CA SER A 118 -18.95 -24.49 13.79
C SER A 118 -18.31 -24.25 15.15
N ASP A 119 -17.67 -25.28 15.71
CA ASP A 119 -16.88 -25.24 16.94
C ASP A 119 -15.50 -24.58 16.74
N ILE A 120 -15.03 -24.49 15.49
CA ILE A 120 -13.80 -23.75 15.16
C ILE A 120 -14.16 -22.30 14.88
N GLN A 121 -13.82 -21.41 15.81
CA GLN A 121 -14.12 -19.98 15.73
C GLN A 121 -12.85 -19.14 15.83
N LEU A 122 -12.96 -17.87 15.47
CA LEU A 122 -11.90 -16.90 15.68
C LEU A 122 -11.84 -16.53 17.15
N GLU A 123 -10.78 -16.93 17.84
CA GLU A 123 -10.53 -16.60 19.24
C GLU A 123 -9.44 -15.53 19.37
N GLU A 124 -9.64 -14.55 20.27
CA GLU A 124 -8.66 -13.51 20.62
C GLU A 124 -8.03 -12.79 19.41
N ARG A 125 -8.80 -12.62 18.32
CA ARG A 125 -8.32 -12.03 17.06
C ARG A 125 -7.11 -12.78 16.46
N ASN A 126 -6.96 -14.08 16.72
CA ASN A 126 -5.90 -14.93 16.18
C ASN A 126 -6.21 -15.38 14.73
N TYR A 127 -6.31 -14.39 13.83
CA TYR A 127 -6.64 -14.60 12.42
C TYR A 127 -5.68 -15.56 11.71
N ARG A 128 -4.41 -15.60 12.14
CA ARG A 128 -3.38 -16.42 11.49
C ARG A 128 -3.69 -17.90 11.63
N GLU A 129 -4.03 -18.35 12.83
CA GLU A 129 -4.32 -19.76 13.08
C GLU A 129 -5.70 -20.13 12.54
N PHE A 130 -6.68 -19.27 12.75
CA PHE A 130 -8.02 -19.46 12.20
C PHE A 130 -7.98 -19.63 10.67
N TYR A 131 -7.38 -18.68 9.92
CA TYR A 131 -7.27 -18.81 8.46
C TYR A 131 -6.39 -19.98 8.02
N ARG A 132 -5.45 -20.45 8.85
CA ARG A 132 -4.69 -21.67 8.55
C ARG A 132 -5.60 -22.90 8.63
N SER A 133 -6.49 -22.97 9.61
CA SER A 133 -7.47 -24.06 9.73
C SER A 133 -8.41 -24.10 8.53
N VAL A 134 -8.88 -22.93 8.08
CA VAL A 134 -9.67 -22.82 6.84
C VAL A 134 -8.88 -23.30 5.62
N ASP A 135 -7.63 -22.86 5.47
CA ASP A 135 -6.74 -23.28 4.37
C ASP A 135 -6.48 -24.81 4.39
N VAL A 136 -6.50 -25.47 5.55
CA VAL A 136 -6.37 -26.92 5.68
C VAL A 136 -7.67 -27.60 5.25
N TRP A 137 -8.81 -27.16 5.80
CA TRP A 137 -10.13 -27.71 5.47
C TRP A 137 -10.45 -27.62 3.97
N ILE A 138 -10.09 -26.50 3.30
CA ILE A 138 -10.25 -26.38 1.84
C ILE A 138 -9.43 -27.43 1.08
N LYS A 139 -8.23 -27.78 1.55
CA LYS A 139 -7.33 -28.73 0.84
C LYS A 139 -7.70 -30.19 1.04
N GLU A 140 -8.49 -30.50 2.06
CA GLU A 140 -8.94 -31.88 2.33
C GLU A 140 -9.93 -32.37 1.28
N ASP A 141 -10.65 -31.48 0.59
CA ASP A 141 -11.59 -31.83 -0.47
C ASP A 141 -11.50 -30.84 -1.64
N LEU A 142 -11.14 -31.35 -2.81
CA LEU A 142 -10.99 -30.56 -4.04
C LEU A 142 -12.30 -29.88 -4.48
N SER A 143 -13.48 -30.41 -4.09
CA SER A 143 -14.77 -29.79 -4.38
C SER A 143 -14.89 -28.39 -3.75
N ARG A 144 -14.17 -28.15 -2.65
CA ARG A 144 -14.15 -26.88 -1.91
C ARG A 144 -13.32 -25.80 -2.59
N ASN A 145 -12.60 -26.12 -3.67
CA ASN A 145 -11.88 -25.11 -4.46
C ASN A 145 -12.81 -24.03 -5.03
N GLN A 146 -14.12 -24.29 -5.14
CA GLN A 146 -15.12 -23.30 -5.53
C GLN A 146 -15.19 -22.10 -4.57
N PHE A 147 -14.76 -22.24 -3.32
CA PHE A 147 -14.72 -21.16 -2.33
C PHE A 147 -13.45 -20.32 -2.41
N ILE A 148 -12.47 -20.68 -3.24
CA ILE A 148 -11.20 -19.96 -3.34
C ILE A 148 -11.39 -18.67 -4.13
N LYS A 149 -10.88 -17.56 -3.56
CA LYS A 149 -10.84 -16.25 -4.21
C LYS A 149 -9.96 -16.27 -5.46
N ASP A 150 -10.41 -15.66 -6.55
CA ASP A 150 -9.61 -15.51 -7.76
C ASP A 150 -8.51 -14.45 -7.56
N MET A 151 -7.30 -14.92 -7.27
CA MET A 151 -6.16 -14.05 -7.04
C MET A 151 -5.72 -13.23 -8.26
N ARG A 152 -6.17 -13.58 -9.49
CA ARG A 152 -5.82 -12.82 -10.70
C ARG A 152 -6.43 -11.43 -10.70
N VAL A 153 -7.69 -11.33 -10.27
CA VAL A 153 -8.44 -10.07 -10.22
C VAL A 153 -8.27 -9.37 -8.87
N ARG A 154 -7.91 -10.13 -7.83
CA ARG A 154 -7.70 -9.61 -6.47
C ARG A 154 -6.28 -9.14 -6.18
N CYS A 155 -5.29 -9.53 -6.99
CA CYS A 155 -3.93 -9.03 -6.85
C CYS A 155 -3.76 -7.68 -7.55
N LYS A 156 -3.12 -6.73 -6.86
CA LYS A 156 -2.65 -5.50 -7.51
C LYS A 156 -1.85 -5.83 -8.79
N PRO A 157 -2.19 -5.21 -9.94
CA PRO A 157 -1.47 -5.44 -11.18
C PRO A 157 0.03 -5.24 -11.04
N ALA A 158 0.81 -5.94 -11.85
CA ALA A 158 2.26 -5.92 -11.76
C ALA A 158 2.84 -4.50 -11.87
N GLN A 159 2.22 -3.61 -12.67
CA GLN A 159 2.65 -2.22 -12.87
C GLN A 159 2.76 -1.41 -11.56
N PHE A 160 1.84 -1.59 -10.62
CA PHE A 160 1.83 -0.87 -9.34
C PHE A 160 3.03 -1.24 -8.45
N LYS A 161 3.70 -2.34 -8.77
CA LYS A 161 4.87 -2.84 -8.04
C LYS A 161 6.19 -2.27 -8.58
N TYR A 162 6.18 -1.59 -9.73
CA TYR A 162 7.35 -0.91 -10.31
C TYR A 162 7.38 0.55 -9.83
N ILE A 163 8.43 0.88 -9.06
CA ILE A 163 8.61 2.20 -8.46
C ILE A 163 9.91 2.79 -8.99
N LEU A 164 9.82 3.95 -9.65
CA LEU A 164 10.99 4.76 -9.99
C LEU A 164 11.48 5.45 -8.71
N ARG A 165 12.75 5.27 -8.38
CA ARG A 165 13.39 5.87 -7.20
C ARG A 165 14.89 5.97 -7.39
N ALA A 166 15.57 6.69 -6.51
CA ALA A 166 17.03 6.62 -6.46
C ALA A 166 17.49 5.27 -5.89
N ASN A 167 18.61 4.77 -6.42
CA ASN A 167 19.37 3.72 -5.76
C ASN A 167 19.99 4.25 -4.47
N THR A 168 20.23 3.36 -3.50
CA THR A 168 20.91 3.72 -2.25
C THR A 168 22.42 3.56 -2.40
N GLY A 169 23.18 3.67 -1.30
CA GLY A 169 24.65 3.49 -1.26
C GLY A 169 25.19 2.13 -1.73
N HIS A 170 24.38 1.24 -2.31
CA HIS A 170 24.81 -0.08 -2.78
C HIS A 170 24.69 -0.18 -4.30
N VAL A 171 25.71 -0.77 -4.93
CA VAL A 171 25.63 -1.19 -6.34
C VAL A 171 24.56 -2.27 -6.47
N ARG A 172 23.69 -2.15 -7.47
CA ARG A 172 22.69 -3.18 -7.83
C ARG A 172 22.99 -3.73 -9.22
N LYS A 173 22.45 -4.90 -9.54
CA LYS A 173 22.54 -5.50 -10.88
C LYS A 173 21.19 -5.37 -11.58
N CYS A 174 21.19 -4.84 -12.80
CA CYS A 174 19.98 -4.75 -13.60
C CYS A 174 19.48 -6.15 -13.97
N SER A 175 18.19 -6.40 -13.81
CA SER A 175 17.62 -7.72 -14.07
C SER A 175 17.40 -8.00 -15.57
N ARG A 176 17.46 -6.96 -16.42
CA ARG A 176 17.36 -7.07 -17.89
C ARG A 176 18.75 -7.13 -18.54
N CYS A 177 19.49 -6.02 -18.56
CA CYS A 177 20.79 -5.95 -19.25
C CYS A 177 21.95 -6.55 -18.46
N ARG A 178 21.75 -6.94 -17.19
CA ARG A 178 22.78 -7.48 -16.29
C ARG A 178 23.91 -6.51 -15.91
N GLU A 179 23.92 -5.29 -16.43
CA GLU A 179 24.87 -4.25 -16.05
C GLU A 179 24.64 -3.68 -14.64
N LYS A 180 25.67 -3.02 -14.10
CA LYS A 180 25.63 -2.39 -12.78
C LYS A 180 24.76 -1.12 -12.80
N ILE A 181 23.93 -0.98 -11.78
CA ILE A 181 23.22 0.25 -11.42
C ILE A 181 24.01 0.89 -10.28
N GLN A 182 24.57 2.06 -10.54
CA GLN A 182 25.46 2.73 -9.60
C GLN A 182 24.67 3.25 -8.38
N PRO A 183 25.32 3.47 -7.23
CA PRO A 183 24.68 4.08 -6.08
C PRO A 183 24.18 5.48 -6.40
N PHE A 184 23.07 5.89 -5.77
CA PHE A 184 22.48 7.23 -5.91
C PHE A 184 22.08 7.66 -7.33
N THR A 185 22.04 6.73 -8.29
CA THR A 185 21.49 6.98 -9.63
C THR A 185 20.02 6.55 -9.71
N PRO A 186 19.26 7.07 -10.70
CA PRO A 186 17.90 6.60 -10.98
C PRO A 186 17.81 5.08 -11.20
N MET A 187 16.77 4.45 -10.64
CA MET A 187 16.52 3.01 -10.71
C MET A 187 15.02 2.71 -10.62
N VAL A 188 14.57 1.65 -11.31
CA VAL A 188 13.23 1.09 -11.11
C VAL A 188 13.34 -0.14 -10.21
N GLN A 189 12.62 -0.12 -9.09
CA GLN A 189 12.49 -1.25 -8.18
C GLN A 189 11.16 -1.96 -8.43
N TYR A 190 11.20 -3.24 -8.80
CA TYR A 190 10.03 -4.12 -8.85
C TYR A 190 9.95 -4.98 -7.59
N ARG A 191 8.87 -4.84 -6.81
CA ARG A 191 8.65 -5.62 -5.58
C ARG A 191 7.62 -6.71 -5.80
N TYR A 192 7.93 -7.95 -5.45
CA TYR A 192 6.99 -9.06 -5.61
C TYR A 192 7.09 -10.03 -4.43
N ARG A 193 6.14 -10.97 -4.35
CA ARG A 193 6.21 -12.10 -3.42
C ARG A 193 6.39 -13.38 -4.20
N GLU A 194 7.27 -14.23 -3.73
CA GLU A 194 7.49 -15.57 -4.28
C GLU A 194 7.51 -16.54 -3.10
N HIS A 195 6.58 -17.51 -3.11
CA HIS A 195 6.31 -18.40 -1.97
C HIS A 195 6.17 -17.63 -0.64
N GLY A 196 5.40 -16.54 -0.66
CA GLY A 196 5.15 -15.67 0.50
C GLY A 196 6.30 -14.71 0.86
N LYS A 197 7.53 -14.92 0.36
CA LYS A 197 8.70 -14.10 0.68
C LYS A 197 8.76 -12.85 -0.20
N LYS A 198 8.99 -11.68 0.40
CA LYS A 198 9.18 -10.42 -0.32
C LYS A 198 10.52 -10.46 -1.08
N LYS A 199 10.47 -10.31 -2.40
CA LYS A 199 11.63 -10.21 -3.28
C LYS A 199 11.62 -8.88 -4.03
N SER A 200 12.78 -8.47 -4.51
CA SER A 200 12.93 -7.28 -5.34
C SER A 200 13.80 -7.58 -6.55
N ARG A 201 13.41 -7.04 -7.70
CA ARG A 201 14.26 -6.90 -8.89
C ARG A 201 14.53 -5.42 -9.13
N TYR A 202 15.67 -5.15 -9.73
CA TYR A 202 16.14 -3.79 -10.01
C TYR A 202 16.41 -3.66 -11.51
N TYR A 203 16.07 -2.51 -12.07
CA TYR A 203 16.28 -2.20 -13.48
C TYR A 203 16.81 -0.76 -13.63
N HIS A 204 17.63 -0.50 -14.64
CA HIS A 204 17.82 0.87 -15.11
C HIS A 204 16.48 1.43 -15.62
N PRO A 205 16.24 2.76 -15.56
CA PRO A 205 15.01 3.36 -16.07
C PRO A 205 14.67 2.97 -17.51
N GLY A 206 15.64 2.95 -18.42
CA GLY A 206 15.43 2.50 -19.81
C GLY A 206 15.34 0.98 -20.01
N CYS A 207 15.65 0.19 -18.97
CA CYS A 207 15.60 -1.27 -19.01
C CYS A 207 14.32 -1.86 -18.43
N THR A 208 13.46 -1.06 -17.81
CA THR A 208 12.19 -1.56 -17.24
C THR A 208 11.28 -2.13 -18.35
N PRO A 209 10.57 -3.24 -18.10
CA PRO A 209 9.62 -3.79 -19.07
C PRO A 209 8.30 -3.01 -19.11
N VAL A 210 8.02 -2.19 -18.08
CA VAL A 210 6.79 -1.41 -17.95
C VAL A 210 7.11 0.00 -17.44
N GLN A 211 6.28 0.98 -17.79
CA GLN A 211 6.38 2.31 -17.21
C GLN A 211 6.12 2.24 -15.69
N PRO A 212 7.01 2.77 -14.84
CA PRO A 212 6.80 2.75 -13.40
C PRO A 212 5.56 3.55 -13.02
N HIS A 213 4.65 2.95 -12.25
CA HIS A 213 3.42 3.60 -11.83
C HIS A 213 3.68 4.74 -10.83
N LYS A 214 4.65 4.55 -9.93
CA LYS A 214 4.97 5.54 -8.88
C LYS A 214 6.37 6.10 -9.08
N ASN A 215 6.48 7.43 -9.04
CA ASN A 215 7.75 8.14 -9.02
C ASN A 215 8.06 8.64 -7.59
N LYS A 216 9.16 8.16 -7.03
CA LYS A 216 9.74 8.62 -5.75
C LYS A 216 11.18 9.13 -5.95
N LEU A 217 11.58 9.37 -7.19
CA LEU A 217 12.90 9.91 -7.51
C LEU A 217 12.85 11.43 -7.37
N GLU A 218 13.71 11.97 -6.53
CA GLU A 218 14.04 13.39 -6.50
C GLU A 218 15.45 13.52 -7.10
N PRO A 219 15.59 13.77 -8.41
CA PRO A 219 16.91 13.86 -9.04
C PRO A 219 17.60 15.16 -8.63
N ALA A 220 18.93 15.12 -8.56
CA ALA A 220 19.76 16.30 -8.36
C ALA A 220 20.79 16.36 -9.49
N ASN A 221 20.69 17.38 -10.34
CA ASN A 221 21.75 17.69 -11.31
C ASN A 221 22.68 18.69 -10.64
N ILE A 222 23.94 18.29 -10.47
CA ILE A 222 24.95 19.09 -9.76
C ILE A 222 26.19 19.23 -10.64
N THR A 223 26.94 20.31 -10.40
CA THR A 223 28.27 20.49 -10.97
C THR A 223 29.30 20.26 -9.87
N TRP A 224 30.22 19.31 -10.07
CA TRP A 224 31.31 19.02 -9.15
C TRP A 224 32.62 18.94 -9.91
N LYS A 225 33.61 19.77 -9.55
CA LYS A 225 34.91 19.86 -10.25
C LYS A 225 34.72 19.99 -11.76
N GLU A 226 33.87 20.94 -12.17
CA GLU A 226 33.54 21.25 -13.57
C GLU A 226 32.83 20.12 -14.35
N LYS A 227 32.44 19.03 -13.69
CA LYS A 227 31.68 17.94 -14.30
C LYS A 227 30.22 17.98 -13.88
N ALA A 228 29.33 17.92 -14.87
CA ALA A 228 27.91 17.70 -14.64
C ALA A 228 27.66 16.26 -14.19
N LEU A 229 26.93 16.10 -13.09
CA LEU A 229 26.61 14.81 -12.49
C LEU A 229 25.13 14.75 -12.13
N THR A 230 24.56 13.54 -12.26
CA THR A 230 23.21 13.25 -11.78
C THR A 230 23.31 12.43 -10.51
N GLY A 231 22.92 13.03 -9.40
CA GLY A 231 22.69 12.39 -8.11
C GLY A 231 21.21 12.28 -7.77
N ALA A 232 20.94 12.05 -6.50
CA ALA A 232 19.61 12.00 -5.94
C ALA A 232 19.53 12.74 -4.61
N VAL A 233 18.37 13.35 -4.36
CA VAL A 233 18.03 13.90 -3.05
C VAL A 233 17.44 12.77 -2.20
N LEU A 234 18.07 12.49 -1.07
CA LEU A 234 17.66 11.43 -0.14
C LEU A 234 17.76 11.92 1.31
N PRO A 235 16.92 11.41 2.23
CA PRO A 235 17.09 11.66 3.64
C PRO A 235 18.40 11.03 4.12
N ASN A 236 19.18 11.81 4.87
CA ASN A 236 20.44 11.38 5.43
C ASN A 236 20.21 10.47 6.65
N LYS A 237 21.09 9.49 6.87
CA LYS A 237 20.94 8.52 7.97
C LYS A 237 21.55 9.01 9.29
N GLU A 238 22.57 9.85 9.21
CA GLU A 238 23.41 10.28 10.32
C GLU A 238 23.88 11.69 10.05
N THR A 239 24.01 12.56 11.05
CA THR A 239 24.44 13.96 10.81
C THR A 239 25.80 14.01 10.11
N LYS A 240 25.90 14.76 9.01
CA LYS A 240 27.13 14.89 8.22
C LYS A 240 27.37 16.31 7.72
N PRO A 241 28.63 16.77 7.63
CA PRO A 241 28.94 18.07 7.06
C PRO A 241 28.72 18.08 5.55
N CYS A 242 28.15 19.17 5.04
CA CYS A 242 28.08 19.45 3.62
C CYS A 242 29.49 19.68 3.05
N GLN A 243 29.87 18.99 1.97
CA GLN A 243 31.21 19.15 1.40
C GLN A 243 31.46 20.51 0.74
N VAL A 244 30.41 21.30 0.48
CA VAL A 244 30.53 22.63 -0.13
C VAL A 244 30.66 23.72 0.95
N CYS A 245 29.72 23.78 1.90
CA CYS A 245 29.65 24.88 2.88
C CYS A 245 30.07 24.48 4.29
N GLN A 246 30.46 23.22 4.51
CA GLN A 246 30.89 22.64 5.80
C GLN A 246 29.86 22.66 6.95
N ARG A 247 28.69 23.29 6.76
CA ARG A 247 27.57 23.21 7.71
C ARG A 247 27.01 21.80 7.79
N GLU A 248 26.61 21.40 9.00
CA GLU A 248 26.02 20.09 9.26
C GLU A 248 24.64 19.93 8.63
N ILE A 249 24.38 18.72 8.12
CA ILE A 249 23.06 18.27 7.68
C ILE A 249 22.59 17.19 8.67
N PRO A 250 21.56 17.47 9.48
CA PRO A 250 21.00 16.52 10.44
C PRO A 250 20.58 15.18 9.84
N ALA A 251 20.51 14.14 10.68
CA ALA A 251 19.86 12.89 10.30
C ALA A 251 18.37 13.11 10.03
N GLY A 252 17.84 12.47 8.98
CA GLY A 252 16.46 12.65 8.51
C GLY A 252 16.30 13.74 7.45
N ASP A 253 17.16 14.77 7.47
CA ASP A 253 17.11 15.86 6.51
C ASP A 253 17.54 15.41 5.12
N LYS A 254 16.92 16.03 4.09
CA LYS A 254 17.20 15.72 2.69
C LYS A 254 18.50 16.37 2.25
N ALA A 255 19.39 15.57 1.66
CA ALA A 255 20.64 16.01 1.07
C ALA A 255 20.83 15.45 -0.33
N VAL A 256 21.71 16.07 -1.11
CA VAL A 256 22.18 15.51 -2.38
C VAL A 256 23.20 14.42 -2.08
N HIS A 257 23.01 13.28 -2.73
CA HIS A 257 23.95 12.17 -2.78
C HIS A 257 24.31 11.90 -4.24
N ALA A 258 25.60 11.88 -4.57
CA ALA A 258 26.08 11.54 -5.91
C ALA A 258 27.40 10.78 -5.85
N PHE A 259 27.81 10.19 -6.98
CA PHE A 259 29.13 9.59 -7.15
C PHE A 259 29.80 10.10 -8.43
N LEU A 260 31.10 10.36 -8.33
CA LEU A 260 31.99 10.57 -9.46
C LEU A 260 33.11 9.53 -9.41
N GLY A 261 32.98 8.45 -10.17
CA GLY A 261 33.91 7.32 -10.10
C GLY A 261 33.84 6.63 -8.72
N LYS A 262 34.86 6.83 -7.88
CA LYS A 262 34.91 6.32 -6.50
C LYS A 262 34.64 7.41 -5.44
N GLU A 263 34.54 8.67 -5.85
CA GLU A 263 34.32 9.80 -4.96
C GLU A 263 32.83 9.93 -4.65
N PHE A 264 32.48 9.88 -3.37
CA PHE A 264 31.13 10.14 -2.89
C PHE A 264 30.96 11.64 -2.63
N ILE A 265 29.89 12.21 -3.19
CA ILE A 265 29.56 13.62 -3.12
C ILE A 265 28.30 13.79 -2.28
N PHE A 266 28.35 14.67 -1.29
CA PHE A 266 27.32 14.90 -0.29
C PHE A 266 27.21 16.38 0.09
N GLY A 267 25.98 16.89 0.14
CA GLY A 267 25.75 18.26 0.59
C GLY A 267 24.31 18.74 0.46
N HIS A 268 24.08 19.98 0.89
CA HIS A 268 22.79 20.65 0.72
C HIS A 268 22.48 20.79 -0.77
N ARG A 269 21.20 20.67 -1.14
CA ARG A 269 20.74 20.87 -2.51
C ARG A 269 21.17 22.23 -3.06
N ASP A 270 20.94 23.28 -2.27
CA ASP A 270 21.19 24.65 -2.70
C ASP A 270 22.68 24.97 -2.82
N CYS A 271 23.55 24.23 -2.13
CA CYS A 271 24.99 24.42 -2.27
C CYS A 271 25.55 23.94 -3.61
N PHE A 272 24.80 23.12 -4.36
CA PHE A 272 25.23 22.63 -5.68
C PHE A 272 24.55 23.34 -6.86
N LEU A 273 23.53 24.14 -6.58
CA LEU A 273 22.98 25.09 -7.54
C LEU A 273 23.92 26.30 -7.46
N SER A 274 24.56 26.68 -8.58
CA SER A 274 25.58 27.74 -8.68
C SER A 274 25.32 28.94 -7.75
N PRO A 275 26.38 29.59 -7.22
CA PRO A 275 26.24 30.58 -6.17
C PRO A 275 25.23 31.68 -6.56
N LYS A 276 24.36 32.06 -5.62
CA LYS A 276 23.85 33.43 -5.63
C LYS A 276 25.09 34.32 -5.64
N ASN A 277 25.21 35.16 -6.66
CA ASN A 277 26.07 36.33 -6.57
C ASN A 277 25.56 37.15 -5.38
N ASP A 278 26.15 36.94 -4.21
CA ASP A 278 26.15 37.97 -3.17
C ASP A 278 27.18 39.01 -3.64
N GLU A 279 26.77 39.85 -4.59
CA GLU A 279 27.44 41.10 -4.92
C GLU A 279 27.14 42.11 -3.80
N ASN A 280 28.20 42.49 -3.10
CA ASN A 280 28.47 43.72 -2.32
C ASN A 280 27.30 44.58 -1.84
#